data_AF-A0A7W1E2G0-F1
#
_entry.id   AF-A0A7W1E2G0-F1
#
_cell.length_a   1.000
_cell.length_b   1.000
_cell.length_c   1.000
_cell.angle_alpha   90.00
_cell.angle_beta   90.00
_cell.angle_gamma   90.00
#
_symmetry.space_group_name_H-M   'P 1'
#
loop_
_entity.id
_entity.type
_entity.pdbx_description
1 polymer ?
#
loop_
_entity_poly.entity_id
_entity_poly.type
_entity_poly.pdbx_seq_one_letter_code
_entity_poly.pdbx_strand_id
1 'polypeptide(L)'
;MVRQAGPRFRCLRVVPEPVRRWHAWHDATAPHHHDVPHHHDVPHHQLDRFLIRFRYRIVDVFSERPLAGNALCVVLDPCPDPVMQALAREVNLSETTFPVVTDAAAYDVRIFTPTTELPFAGHPSLGTAWTLGAQRWTQTSPGATVVIDADGDGAVMSQPDPVFTDVDPEPLAAALGLPSHAAIRA
;
A
#
# COMPACT_ATOMS: atom_id res chain seq x y z
N MET A 1 30.72 18.06 -19.54
CA MET A 1 30.49 17.11 -18.44
C MET A 1 29.01 16.77 -18.44
N VAL A 2 28.66 15.61 -19.01
CA VAL A 2 27.26 15.21 -19.27
C VAL A 2 26.70 14.61 -17.99
N ARG A 3 25.66 15.22 -17.42
CA ARG A 3 24.90 14.65 -16.30
C ARG A 3 24.09 13.47 -16.83
N GLN A 4 24.40 12.26 -16.40
CA GLN A 4 23.54 11.10 -16.62
C GLN A 4 22.28 11.25 -15.77
N ALA A 5 21.12 11.27 -16.43
CA ALA A 5 19.83 11.16 -15.78
C ALA A 5 19.63 9.69 -15.38
N GLY A 6 19.42 9.43 -14.09
CA GLY A 6 19.03 8.11 -13.59
C GLY A 6 17.65 7.66 -14.12
N PRO A 7 17.27 6.39 -13.91
CA PRO A 7 16.03 5.85 -14.43
C PRO A 7 14.82 6.61 -13.87
N ARG A 8 14.06 7.25 -14.78
CA ARG A 8 12.79 7.90 -14.48
C ARG A 8 11.68 6.88 -14.64
N PHE A 9 11.15 6.37 -13.53
CA PHE A 9 9.93 5.57 -13.54
C PHE A 9 8.75 6.52 -13.77
N ARG A 10 8.04 6.32 -14.88
CA ARG A 10 6.90 7.13 -15.29
C ARG A 10 5.72 6.19 -15.39
N CYS A 11 4.75 6.35 -14.50
CA CYS A 11 3.45 5.71 -14.67
C CYS A 11 2.63 6.60 -15.61
N LEU A 12 1.74 6.04 -16.43
CA LEU A 12 0.92 6.76 -17.40
C LEU A 12 -0.54 6.33 -17.27
N ARG A 13 -1.41 7.34 -17.13
CA ARG A 13 -2.87 7.40 -17.23
C ARG A 13 -3.66 6.12 -17.54
N VAL A 14 -4.61 5.82 -16.65
CA VAL A 14 -5.91 5.24 -17.03
C VAL A 14 -7.01 6.20 -16.59
N VAL A 15 -7.87 6.58 -17.54
CA VAL A 15 -9.04 7.42 -17.31
C VAL A 15 -10.05 6.63 -16.46
N PRO A 16 -10.61 7.19 -15.38
CA PRO A 16 -11.65 6.49 -14.63
C PRO A 16 -12.94 6.44 -15.48
N GLU A 17 -13.29 5.27 -15.99
CA GLU A 17 -14.70 4.98 -16.31
C GLU A 17 -15.49 5.07 -15.00
N PRO A 18 -16.65 5.74 -14.98
CA PRO A 18 -17.47 5.78 -13.78
C PRO A 18 -17.90 4.36 -13.42
N VAL A 19 -17.64 3.97 -12.17
CA VAL A 19 -18.07 2.71 -11.57
C VAL A 19 -19.53 2.47 -11.96
N ARG A 20 -19.76 1.49 -12.83
CA ARG A 20 -21.12 1.00 -13.10
C ARG A 20 -21.66 0.48 -11.79
N ARG A 21 -22.66 1.19 -11.29
CA ARG A 21 -23.53 0.78 -10.19
C ARG A 21 -23.86 -0.71 -10.34
N TRP A 22 -23.50 -1.52 -9.34
CA TRP A 22 -23.93 -2.91 -9.20
C TRP A 22 -25.45 -2.94 -8.96
N HIS A 23 -26.25 -2.80 -10.02
CA HIS A 23 -27.69 -3.00 -10.02
C HIS A 23 -28.02 -4.03 -11.12
N ALA A 24 -27.54 -5.26 -10.97
CA ALA A 24 -27.95 -6.37 -11.83
C ALA A 24 -27.61 -7.71 -11.16
N TRP A 25 -28.34 -8.05 -10.10
CA TRP A 25 -28.36 -9.41 -9.53
C TRP A 25 -29.80 -9.83 -9.16
N HIS A 26 -30.80 -9.37 -9.92
CA HIS A 26 -32.20 -9.69 -9.66
C HIS A 26 -33.04 -10.17 -10.85
N ASP A 27 -32.45 -10.44 -12.02
CA ASP A 27 -33.20 -11.04 -13.14
C ASP A 27 -32.52 -12.30 -13.67
N ALA A 28 -32.62 -13.37 -12.87
CA ALA A 28 -32.55 -14.73 -13.38
C ALA A 28 -33.57 -15.57 -12.60
N THR A 29 -34.65 -15.90 -13.29
CA THR A 29 -35.72 -16.82 -12.89
C THR A 29 -35.21 -18.05 -12.12
N ALA A 30 -35.46 -18.09 -10.81
CA ALA A 30 -35.25 -19.26 -9.97
C ALA A 30 -36.62 -19.89 -9.60
N PRO A 31 -36.79 -21.23 -9.62
CA PRO A 31 -38.06 -21.86 -9.31
C PRO A 31 -38.33 -21.91 -7.80
N HIS A 32 -39.58 -21.60 -7.44
CA HIS A 32 -40.33 -21.95 -6.24
C HIS A 32 -39.69 -21.77 -4.84
N HIS A 33 -40.16 -20.70 -4.19
CA HIS A 33 -40.23 -20.47 -2.75
C HIS A 33 -39.95 -21.69 -1.86
N HIS A 34 -38.79 -21.68 -1.20
CA HIS A 34 -38.71 -22.14 0.18
C HIS A 34 -38.84 -20.90 1.06
N ASP A 35 -39.72 -20.97 2.05
CA ASP A 35 -39.87 -19.95 3.09
C ASP A 35 -38.52 -19.76 3.80
N VAL A 36 -37.80 -18.71 3.40
CA VAL A 36 -36.68 -18.19 4.17
C VAL A 36 -37.30 -17.57 5.42
N PRO A 37 -36.99 -18.05 6.64
CA PRO A 37 -37.50 -17.43 7.86
C PRO A 37 -37.16 -15.94 7.81
N HIS A 38 -38.17 -15.09 8.02
CA HIS A 38 -37.96 -13.65 8.17
C HIS A 38 -36.86 -13.43 9.21
N HIS A 39 -35.68 -13.03 8.74
CA HIS A 39 -34.58 -12.61 9.58
C HIS A 39 -35.17 -11.57 10.52
N HIS A 40 -35.28 -11.90 11.81
CA HIS A 40 -35.48 -10.88 12.83
C HIS A 40 -34.37 -9.87 12.62
N ASP A 41 -34.74 -8.60 12.41
CA ASP A 41 -33.80 -7.49 12.35
C ASP A 41 -32.90 -7.59 13.59
N VAL A 42 -31.63 -7.98 13.39
CA VAL A 42 -30.64 -7.97 14.46
C VAL A 42 -30.47 -6.51 14.85
N PRO A 43 -30.83 -6.12 16.07
CA PRO A 43 -30.76 -4.72 16.46
C PRO A 43 -29.32 -4.21 16.28
N HIS A 44 -29.14 -3.10 15.55
CA HIS A 44 -27.81 -2.58 15.16
C HIS A 44 -26.82 -2.46 16.33
N HIS A 45 -27.31 -2.19 17.54
CA HIS A 45 -26.50 -2.10 18.77
C HIS A 45 -25.75 -3.41 19.14
N GLN A 46 -26.16 -4.57 18.62
CA GLN A 46 -25.47 -5.84 18.86
C GLN A 46 -24.24 -6.02 17.95
N LEU A 47 -24.25 -5.43 16.75
CA LEU A 47 -23.16 -5.49 15.79
C LEU A 47 -22.04 -4.49 16.14
N ASP A 48 -22.39 -3.34 16.71
CA ASP A 48 -21.47 -2.24 17.01
C ASP A 48 -20.29 -2.63 17.91
N ARG A 49 -20.43 -3.65 18.77
CA ARG A 49 -19.34 -4.08 19.66
C ARG A 49 -18.16 -4.74 18.95
N PHE A 50 -18.35 -5.22 17.73
CA PHE A 50 -17.33 -5.92 16.93
C PHE A 50 -16.90 -5.11 15.69
N LEU A 51 -17.43 -3.89 15.53
CA LEU A 51 -17.19 -3.07 14.36
C LEU A 51 -16.09 -2.04 14.65
N ILE A 52 -15.03 -2.11 13.85
CA ILE A 52 -14.08 -1.01 13.66
C ILE A 52 -14.30 -0.41 12.28
N ARG A 53 -14.27 0.91 12.17
CA ARG A 53 -14.53 1.63 10.92
C ARG A 53 -13.40 2.60 10.65
N PHE A 54 -12.73 2.39 9.52
CA PHE A 54 -11.71 3.28 8.99
C PHE A 54 -11.93 3.44 7.48
N ARG A 55 -11.73 4.65 6.97
CA ARG A 55 -11.54 4.89 5.54
C ARG A 55 -10.13 4.44 5.19
N TYR A 56 -10.02 3.59 4.18
CA TYR A 56 -8.74 3.15 3.64
C TYR A 56 -8.82 3.07 2.12
N ARG A 57 -7.66 2.98 1.47
CA ARG A 57 -7.54 2.64 0.05
C ARG A 57 -6.56 1.49 -0.11
N ILE A 58 -6.88 0.55 -1.00
CA ILE A 58 -5.91 -0.43 -1.49
C ILE A 58 -5.33 0.14 -2.79
N VAL A 59 -4.01 0.20 -2.85
CA VAL A 59 -3.26 0.81 -3.94
C VAL A 59 -2.25 -0.20 -4.45
N ASP A 60 -2.32 -0.48 -5.74
CA ASP A 60 -1.41 -1.36 -6.44
C ASP A 60 -0.18 -0.56 -6.91
N VAL A 61 0.88 -0.56 -6.11
CA VAL A 61 2.10 0.21 -6.39
C VAL A 61 2.96 -0.51 -7.44
N PHE A 62 3.65 0.26 -8.28
CA PHE A 62 4.44 -0.26 -9.43
C PHE A 62 3.59 -1.03 -10.44
N SER A 63 2.33 -0.63 -10.61
CA SER A 63 1.43 -1.20 -11.58
C SER A 63 0.70 -0.11 -12.38
N GLU A 64 0.41 -0.41 -13.64
CA GLU A 64 -0.45 0.40 -14.51
C GLU A 64 -1.90 -0.13 -14.54
N ARG A 65 -2.17 -1.24 -13.84
CA ARG A 65 -3.49 -1.89 -13.80
C ARG A 65 -3.84 -2.39 -12.39
N PRO A 66 -5.14 -2.45 -12.04
CA PRO A 66 -5.57 -3.03 -10.78
C PRO A 66 -5.15 -4.50 -10.64
N LEU A 67 -4.96 -4.93 -9.40
CA LEU A 67 -4.63 -6.31 -8.98
C LEU A 67 -3.29 -6.81 -9.53
N ALA A 68 -2.30 -5.92 -9.64
CA ALA A 68 -0.93 -6.26 -10.02
C ALA A 68 0.08 -5.35 -9.29
N GLY A 69 1.38 -5.58 -9.46
CA GLY A 69 2.40 -4.85 -8.70
C GLY A 69 2.42 -5.27 -7.23
N ASN A 70 2.66 -4.32 -6.33
CA ASN A 70 2.68 -4.56 -4.89
C ASN A 70 1.56 -3.80 -4.19
N ALA A 71 0.61 -4.55 -3.62
CA ALA A 71 -0.57 -4.00 -2.98
C ALA A 71 -0.24 -3.36 -1.63
N LEU A 72 -0.77 -2.17 -1.41
CA LEU A 72 -0.61 -1.37 -0.20
C LEU A 72 -1.97 -0.98 0.36
N CYS A 73 -2.18 -1.13 1.66
CA CYS A 73 -3.32 -0.52 2.34
C CYS A 73 -2.91 0.84 2.94
N VAL A 74 -3.62 1.92 2.58
CA VAL A 74 -3.42 3.26 3.14
C VAL A 74 -4.63 3.63 3.98
N VAL A 75 -4.47 3.73 5.30
CA VAL A 75 -5.53 4.09 6.25
C VAL A 75 -5.57 5.61 6.42
N LEU A 76 -6.71 6.23 6.10
CA LEU A 76 -6.87 7.69 6.00
C LEU A 76 -7.46 8.34 7.25
N ASP A 77 -7.95 7.53 8.18
CA ASP A 77 -8.52 7.99 9.44
C ASP A 77 -7.50 7.83 10.58
N PRO A 78 -7.54 8.71 11.61
CA PRO A 78 -6.70 8.55 12.79
C PRO A 78 -6.91 7.18 13.44
N CYS A 79 -5.80 6.48 13.69
CA CYS A 79 -5.80 5.14 14.27
C CYS A 79 -4.92 5.15 15.54
N PRO A 80 -5.39 4.63 16.69
CA PRO A 80 -4.55 4.48 17.87
C PRO A 80 -3.43 3.46 17.65
N ASP A 81 -2.28 3.69 18.28
CA ASP A 81 -1.07 2.86 18.16
C ASP A 81 -1.29 1.34 18.29
N PRO A 82 -2.00 0.82 19.32
CA PRO A 82 -2.20 -0.62 19.45
C PRO A 82 -3.06 -1.22 18.32
N VAL A 83 -3.90 -0.38 17.70
CA VAL A 83 -4.81 -0.80 16.61
C VAL A 83 -4.08 -0.86 15.28
N MET A 84 -3.06 -0.01 15.06
CA MET A 84 -2.33 0.02 13.78
C MET A 84 -1.72 -1.35 13.43
N GLN A 85 -0.97 -1.95 14.36
CA GLN A 85 -0.34 -3.25 14.16
C GLN A 85 -1.37 -4.38 14.02
N ALA A 86 -2.45 -4.34 14.81
CA ALA A 86 -3.52 -5.32 14.74
C ALA A 86 -4.26 -5.25 13.40
N LEU A 87 -4.53 -4.04 12.90
CA LEU A 87 -5.16 -3.81 11.60
C LEU A 87 -4.25 -4.24 10.46
N ALA A 88 -2.95 -3.93 10.51
CA ALA A 88 -1.99 -4.39 9.51
C ALA A 88 -1.93 -5.93 9.44
N ARG A 89 -2.03 -6.60 10.60
CA ARG A 89 -2.15 -8.06 10.67
C ARG A 89 -3.44 -8.58 10.08
N GLU A 90 -4.57 -7.93 10.36
CA GLU A 90 -5.89 -8.32 9.86
C GLU A 90 -5.99 -8.14 8.33
N VAL A 91 -5.47 -7.03 7.81
CA VAL A 91 -5.44 -6.72 6.37
C VAL A 91 -4.51 -7.67 5.61
N ASN A 92 -3.40 -8.09 6.23
CA ASN A 92 -2.48 -9.11 5.74
C ASN A 92 -1.92 -8.88 4.33
N LEU A 93 -1.72 -7.60 3.96
CA LEU A 93 -0.89 -7.21 2.83
C LEU A 93 0.58 -7.07 3.28
N SER A 94 1.49 -6.92 2.32
CA SER A 94 2.92 -6.71 2.61
C SER A 94 3.12 -5.58 3.63
N GLU A 95 2.41 -4.45 3.43
CA GLU A 95 2.43 -3.31 4.33
C GLU A 95 1.07 -2.58 4.39
N THR A 96 0.85 -1.90 5.52
CA THR A 96 -0.23 -0.94 5.76
C THR A 96 0.38 0.38 6.25
N THR A 97 -0.06 1.51 5.69
CA THR A 97 0.41 2.84 6.09
C THR A 97 -0.66 3.65 6.81
N PHE A 98 -0.19 4.48 7.74
CA PHE A 98 -0.98 5.39 8.55
C PHE A 98 -0.39 6.81 8.43
N PRO A 99 -0.70 7.55 7.36
CA PRO A 99 -0.26 8.94 7.21
C PRO A 99 -1.02 9.90 8.13
N VAL A 100 -0.30 10.91 8.63
CA VAL A 100 -0.84 12.07 9.35
C VAL A 100 -0.32 13.32 8.65
N VAL A 101 -1.21 14.06 7.99
CA VAL A 101 -0.85 15.33 7.34
C VAL A 101 -0.50 16.35 8.42
N THR A 102 0.72 16.89 8.36
CA THR A 102 1.27 17.83 9.36
C THR A 102 1.33 19.26 8.84
N ASP A 103 1.35 19.46 7.52
CA ASP A 103 1.30 20.75 6.85
C ASP A 103 0.72 20.61 5.43
N ALA A 104 0.56 21.72 4.69
CA ALA A 104 0.03 21.76 3.34
C ALA A 104 0.73 20.82 2.35
N ALA A 105 2.04 20.59 2.53
CA ALA A 105 2.86 19.74 1.68
C ALA A 105 3.73 18.75 2.49
N ALA A 106 3.34 18.43 3.73
CA ALA A 106 4.09 17.53 4.59
C ALA A 106 3.18 16.56 5.35
N TYR A 107 3.68 15.35 5.58
CA TYR A 107 3.01 14.36 6.41
C TYR A 107 4.01 13.44 7.09
N ASP A 108 3.63 12.97 8.27
CA ASP A 108 4.31 11.87 8.95
C ASP A 108 3.63 10.56 8.55
N VAL A 109 4.37 9.46 8.47
CA VAL A 109 3.81 8.15 8.16
C VAL A 109 4.41 7.06 9.04
N ARG A 110 3.54 6.18 9.52
CA ARG A 110 3.92 4.90 10.12
C ARG A 110 3.60 3.77 9.15
N ILE A 111 4.48 2.77 9.09
CA ILE A 111 4.44 1.71 8.09
C ILE A 111 4.52 0.38 8.83
N PHE A 112 3.52 -0.48 8.67
CA PHE A 112 3.45 -1.75 9.37
C PHE A 112 3.37 -2.90 8.38
N THR A 113 4.21 -3.91 8.57
CA THR A 113 3.95 -5.26 8.08
C THR A 113 2.93 -5.95 8.98
N PRO A 114 2.46 -7.17 8.65
CA PRO A 114 1.58 -7.94 9.53
C PRO A 114 2.19 -8.25 10.91
N THR A 115 3.50 -8.13 11.08
CA THR A 115 4.21 -8.56 12.30
C THR A 115 4.99 -7.46 13.00
N THR A 116 5.38 -6.38 12.30
CA THR A 116 6.22 -5.32 12.88
C THR A 116 6.09 -3.99 12.15
N GLU A 117 6.45 -2.90 12.84
CA GLU A 117 6.61 -1.58 12.25
C GLU A 117 7.96 -1.46 11.54
N LEU A 118 7.95 -0.92 10.32
CA LEU A 118 9.15 -0.61 9.56
C LEU A 118 9.52 0.86 9.77
N PRO A 119 10.82 1.18 9.94
CA PRO A 119 11.26 2.56 10.06
C PRO A 119 11.09 3.33 8.73
N PHE A 120 11.17 2.63 7.59
CA PHE A 120 10.98 3.19 6.25
C PHE A 120 10.74 2.06 5.23
N ALA A 121 9.99 2.33 4.17
CA ALA A 121 9.85 1.44 3.03
C ALA A 121 9.49 2.23 1.75
N GLY A 122 10.03 1.81 0.60
CA GLY A 122 9.92 2.57 -0.65
C GLY A 122 8.52 2.59 -1.26
N HIS A 123 7.95 1.43 -1.61
CA HIS A 123 6.63 1.36 -2.23
C HIS A 123 5.49 1.86 -1.32
N PRO A 124 5.52 1.66 0.02
CA PRO A 124 4.51 2.25 0.90
C PRO A 124 4.57 3.78 0.90
N SER A 125 5.76 4.36 0.81
CA SER A 125 5.95 5.81 0.71
C SER A 125 5.35 6.38 -0.58
N LEU A 126 5.64 5.75 -1.73
CA LEU A 126 5.10 6.15 -3.03
C LEU A 126 3.57 6.05 -3.08
N GLY A 127 3.01 4.90 -2.68
CA GLY A 127 1.57 4.67 -2.70
C GLY A 127 0.81 5.58 -1.74
N THR A 128 1.41 5.91 -0.58
CA THR A 128 0.83 6.84 0.39
C THR A 128 0.81 8.27 -0.16
N ALA A 129 1.92 8.77 -0.68
CA ALA A 129 1.99 10.13 -1.25
C ALA A 129 0.98 10.31 -2.40
N TRP A 130 0.92 9.35 -3.32
CA TRP A 130 -0.04 9.37 -4.43
C TRP A 130 -1.49 9.35 -3.94
N THR A 131 -1.76 8.58 -2.88
CA THR A 131 -3.09 8.51 -2.26
C THR A 131 -3.53 9.84 -1.64
N LEU A 132 -2.60 10.55 -1.00
CA LEU A 132 -2.86 11.84 -0.36
C LEU A 132 -3.11 12.96 -1.38
N GLY A 133 -2.50 12.88 -2.56
CA GLY A 133 -2.86 13.72 -3.70
C GLY A 133 -1.68 14.15 -4.57
N ALA A 134 -2.02 14.69 -5.74
CA ALA A 134 -1.07 15.15 -6.75
C ALA A 134 -0.37 16.46 -6.34
N GLN A 135 0.76 16.33 -5.65
CA GLN A 135 1.68 17.43 -5.36
C GLN A 135 3.07 16.91 -4.95
N ARG A 136 4.00 17.85 -4.71
CA ARG A 136 5.26 17.56 -4.05
C ARG A 136 5.05 17.43 -2.54
N TRP A 137 5.32 16.25 -1.99
CA TRP A 137 5.23 15.95 -0.58
C TRP A 137 6.60 15.82 0.07
N THR A 138 6.71 16.33 1.29
CA THR A 138 7.76 15.93 2.25
C THR A 138 7.16 14.89 3.19
N GLN A 139 7.62 13.65 3.07
CA GLN A 139 7.24 12.57 3.98
C GLN A 139 8.29 12.43 5.09
N THR A 140 7.86 12.28 6.33
CA THR A 140 8.72 11.86 7.45
C THR A 140 8.27 10.52 8.02
N SER A 141 9.23 9.64 8.29
CA SER A 141 9.05 8.34 8.95
C SER A 141 10.23 8.13 9.91
N PRO A 142 10.16 7.18 10.87
CA PRO A 142 11.24 6.99 11.85
C PRO A 142 12.64 6.78 11.23
N GLY A 143 12.71 6.18 10.05
CA GLY A 143 13.96 5.86 9.35
C GLY A 143 14.40 6.86 8.28
N ALA A 144 13.51 7.72 7.79
CA ALA A 144 13.84 8.65 6.71
C ALA A 144 12.85 9.80 6.57
N THR A 145 13.37 10.95 6.12
CA THR A 145 12.60 12.03 5.50
C THR A 145 12.90 12.05 4.01
N VAL A 146 11.87 11.95 3.17
CA VAL A 146 12.00 11.86 1.71
C VAL A 146 11.09 12.85 1.01
N VAL A 147 11.52 13.30 -0.17
CA VAL A 147 10.70 14.13 -1.07
C VAL A 147 10.08 13.23 -2.13
N ILE A 148 8.77 13.36 -2.29
CA ILE A 148 7.98 12.57 -3.24
C ILE A 148 7.18 13.52 -4.13
N ASP A 149 7.46 13.52 -5.42
CA ASP A 149 6.67 14.23 -6.42
C ASP A 149 5.57 13.29 -6.94
N ALA A 150 4.33 13.55 -6.55
CA ALA A 150 3.15 12.79 -7.00
C ALA A 150 2.30 13.62 -7.97
N ASP A 151 1.76 12.97 -8.99
CA ASP A 151 0.82 13.55 -9.95
C ASP A 151 -0.33 12.57 -10.25
N GLY A 152 -1.17 12.92 -11.23
CA GLY A 152 -2.31 12.08 -11.62
C GLY A 152 -1.90 10.76 -12.29
N ASP A 153 -0.65 10.64 -12.73
CA ASP A 153 -0.14 9.47 -13.42
C ASP A 153 0.69 8.56 -12.49
N GLY A 154 1.41 9.10 -11.50
CA GLY A 154 2.16 8.30 -10.52
C GLY A 154 2.91 9.12 -9.48
N ALA A 155 3.96 8.54 -8.90
CA ALA A 155 4.81 9.20 -7.93
C ALA A 155 6.29 8.84 -8.13
N VAL A 156 7.18 9.80 -7.88
CA VAL A 156 8.64 9.66 -7.93
C VAL A 156 9.23 10.11 -6.61
N MET A 157 10.12 9.31 -6.04
CA MET A 157 10.77 9.59 -4.75
C MET A 157 12.29 9.69 -4.93
N SER A 158 12.89 10.66 -4.24
CA SER A 158 14.34 10.73 -4.07
C SER A 158 14.72 10.02 -2.78
N GLN A 159 15.46 8.90 -2.88
CA GLN A 159 15.99 8.17 -1.74
C GLN A 159 17.44 8.57 -1.43
N PRO A 160 17.91 8.41 -0.18
CA PRO A 160 19.33 8.54 0.14
C PRO A 160 20.18 7.58 -0.70
N ASP A 161 21.43 7.99 -0.98
CA ASP A 161 22.38 7.11 -1.67
C ASP A 161 22.61 5.83 -0.84
N PRO A 162 22.48 4.64 -1.45
CA PRO A 162 22.72 3.39 -0.76
C PRO A 162 24.20 3.25 -0.41
N VAL A 163 24.47 2.66 0.76
CA VAL A 163 25.81 2.22 1.16
C VAL A 163 25.91 0.73 0.91
N PHE A 164 26.92 0.31 0.14
CA PHE A 164 27.18 -1.10 -0.17
C PHE A 164 28.39 -1.59 0.61
N THR A 165 28.36 -2.87 0.98
CA THR A 165 29.49 -3.60 1.55
C THR A 165 29.59 -4.96 0.89
N ASP A 166 30.80 -5.49 0.81
CA ASP A 166 31.02 -6.84 0.36
C ASP A 166 30.44 -7.85 1.36
N VAL A 167 29.86 -8.93 0.84
CA VAL A 167 29.35 -10.07 1.59
C VAL A 167 29.88 -11.36 0.97
N ASP A 168 30.07 -12.39 1.78
CA ASP A 168 30.41 -13.72 1.26
C ASP A 168 29.25 -14.25 0.42
N PRO A 169 29.45 -14.52 -0.88
CA PRO A 169 28.36 -14.96 -1.73
C PRO A 169 28.01 -16.44 -1.58
N GLU A 170 28.87 -17.26 -0.96
CA GLU A 170 28.68 -18.71 -0.93
C GLU A 170 27.41 -19.14 -0.16
N PRO A 171 27.12 -18.61 1.05
CA PRO A 171 25.87 -18.91 1.74
C PRO A 171 24.62 -18.47 0.97
N LEU A 172 24.69 -17.35 0.25
CA LEU A 172 23.58 -16.85 -0.57
C LEU A 172 23.34 -17.74 -1.79
N ALA A 173 24.41 -18.13 -2.50
CA ALA A 173 24.31 -19.03 -3.64
C ALA A 173 23.68 -20.37 -3.22
N ALA A 174 24.14 -20.94 -2.10
CA ALA A 174 23.58 -22.17 -1.55
C ALA A 174 22.08 -22.04 -1.20
N ALA A 175 21.69 -20.94 -0.54
CA ALA A 175 20.30 -20.67 -0.17
C ALA A 175 19.37 -20.51 -1.40
N LEU A 176 19.92 -20.00 -2.51
CA LEU A 176 19.21 -19.84 -3.78
C LEU A 176 19.28 -21.10 -4.67
N GLY A 177 19.97 -22.17 -4.24
CA GLY A 177 20.19 -23.38 -5.05
C GLY A 177 21.10 -23.17 -6.25
N LEU A 178 21.96 -22.14 -6.21
CA LEU A 178 22.90 -21.79 -7.27
C LEU A 178 24.30 -22.34 -6.95
N PRO A 179 25.11 -22.68 -7.97
CA PRO A 179 26.49 -23.07 -7.73
C PRO A 179 27.33 -21.85 -7.31
N SER A 180 28.38 -22.08 -6.52
CA SER A 180 29.22 -21.00 -5.95
C SER A 180 29.87 -20.10 -7.00
N HIS A 181 30.10 -20.59 -8.22
CA HIS A 181 30.64 -19.80 -9.33
C HIS A 181 29.59 -18.93 -10.04
N ALA A 182 28.30 -19.10 -9.76
CA ALA A 182 27.23 -18.24 -10.30
C ALA A 182 27.10 -16.92 -9.53
N ALA A 183 27.81 -16.77 -8.41
CA ALA A 183 27.90 -15.52 -7.69
C ALA A 183 28.68 -14.47 -8.49
N ILE A 184 27.98 -13.45 -8.99
CA ILE A 184 28.59 -12.30 -9.64
C ILE A 184 29.19 -11.40 -8.54
N ARG A 185 30.50 -11.15 -8.61
CA ARG A 185 31.18 -10.16 -7.76
C ARG A 185 30.98 -8.78 -8.38
N ALA A 186 30.55 -7.81 -7.56
CA ALA A 186 30.36 -6.42 -7.96
C ALA A 186 31.69 -5.67 -8.10
#